data_AF-A0A5B1MCJ1-F1
#
_entry.id   AF-A0A5B1MCJ1-F1
#
_cell.length_a   1.000
_cell.length_b   1.000
_cell.length_c   1.000
_cell.angle_alpha   90.00
_cell.angle_beta   90.00
_cell.angle_gamma   90.00
#
_symmetry.space_group_name_H-M   'P 1'
#
loop_
_entity.id
_entity.type
_entity.pdbx_description
1 polymer ?
#
loop_
_entity_poly.entity_id
_entity_poly.type
_entity_poly.pdbx_seq_one_letter_code
_entity_poly.pdbx_strand_id
1 'polypeptide(L)'
;MDSGKPAADRETMAGAPRHLAPGRAAVAAALTQLPVEQRDLLRRAYYDGWSTQQIAADLEMAEVSVKTQLHYALRALQQGLQSVRTLP
;
A
#
# COMPACT_ATOMS: atom_id res chain seq x y z
N MET A 1 -3.35 -56.34 11.76
CA MET A 1 -2.22 -56.35 10.80
C MET A 1 -2.87 -56.35 9.44
N ASP A 2 -2.72 -55.41 8.54
CA ASP A 2 -1.60 -54.53 8.20
C ASP A 2 -2.24 -53.36 7.40
N SER A 3 -2.20 -52.16 7.96
CA SER A 3 -1.41 -51.02 7.45
C SER A 3 -1.69 -50.69 5.99
N GLY A 4 -2.37 -49.57 5.75
CA GLY A 4 -2.56 -49.05 4.40
C GLY A 4 -3.32 -47.73 4.38
N LYS A 5 -2.88 -46.78 5.22
CA LYS A 5 -3.27 -45.37 5.10
C LYS A 5 -2.35 -44.72 4.05
N PRO A 6 -2.87 -44.22 2.92
CA PRO A 6 -2.31 -43.03 2.30
C PRO A 6 -3.17 -41.85 2.78
N ALA A 7 -2.61 -40.95 3.59
CA ALA A 7 -1.82 -39.82 3.09
C ALA A 7 -2.70 -39.00 2.14
N ALA A 8 -3.54 -38.15 2.71
CA ALA A 8 -3.20 -36.76 2.99
C ALA A 8 -4.00 -35.88 2.04
N ASP A 9 -5.29 -35.73 2.34
CA ASP A 9 -6.09 -34.57 1.95
C ASP A 9 -5.51 -33.34 2.69
N ARG A 10 -4.34 -32.89 2.22
CA ARG A 10 -3.60 -31.71 2.68
C ARG A 10 -3.54 -30.65 1.59
N GLU A 11 -4.43 -30.70 0.61
CA GLU A 11 -4.45 -29.73 -0.50
C GLU A 11 -5.28 -28.47 -0.25
N THR A 12 -5.88 -28.29 0.94
CA THR A 12 -6.62 -27.04 1.25
C THR A 12 -5.86 -26.10 2.18
N MET A 13 -4.53 -26.07 2.11
CA MET A 13 -3.80 -24.88 2.50
C MET A 13 -3.38 -24.15 1.23
N ALA A 14 -4.37 -23.62 0.51
CA ALA A 14 -4.16 -22.59 -0.49
C ALA A 14 -3.42 -21.46 0.22
N GLY A 15 -2.10 -21.39 0.01
CA GLY A 15 -1.25 -20.38 0.60
C GLY A 15 -1.92 -19.03 0.36
N ALA A 16 -2.25 -18.34 1.46
CA ALA A 16 -2.72 -16.98 1.43
C ALA A 16 -1.89 -16.22 0.38
N PRO A 17 -2.53 -15.42 -0.50
CA PRO A 17 -1.83 -14.81 -1.61
C PRO A 17 -0.59 -14.10 -1.07
N ARG A 18 0.60 -14.66 -1.34
CA ARG A 18 1.87 -13.94 -1.16
C ARG A 18 1.61 -12.61 -1.85
N HIS A 19 1.58 -11.51 -1.09
CA HIS A 19 1.03 -10.24 -1.55
C HIS A 19 1.72 -9.84 -2.86
N LEU A 20 1.14 -10.27 -3.99
CA LEU A 20 1.69 -10.00 -5.29
C LEU A 20 1.66 -8.49 -5.40
N ALA A 21 2.83 -7.90 -5.65
CA ALA A 21 2.97 -6.46 -5.77
C ALA A 21 1.85 -5.96 -6.69
N PRO A 22 1.08 -4.95 -6.26
CA PRO A 22 -0.02 -4.46 -7.07
C PRO A 22 0.50 -4.01 -8.43
N GLY A 23 -0.19 -4.39 -9.50
CA GLY A 23 0.17 -3.97 -10.85
C GLY A 23 0.12 -2.44 -10.97
N ARG A 24 0.92 -1.88 -11.88
CA ARG A 24 1.02 -0.42 -12.11
C ARG A 24 -0.36 0.23 -12.31
N ALA A 25 -1.28 -0.43 -13.00
CA ALA A 25 -2.64 0.07 -13.22
C ALA A 25 -3.45 0.18 -11.91
N ALA A 26 -3.33 -0.78 -11.01
CA ALA A 26 -3.99 -0.74 -9.71
C ALA A 26 -3.41 0.36 -8.82
N VAL A 27 -2.09 0.57 -8.86
CA VAL A 27 -1.44 1.69 -8.17
C VAL A 27 -1.92 3.03 -8.72
N ALA A 28 -2.00 3.18 -10.05
CA ALA A 28 -2.51 4.40 -10.67
C ALA A 28 -3.97 4.68 -10.26
N ALA A 29 -4.84 3.66 -10.30
CA ALA A 29 -6.22 3.79 -9.87
C ALA A 29 -6.34 4.15 -8.38
N ALA A 30 -5.56 3.51 -7.50
CA ALA A 30 -5.57 3.83 -6.08
C ALA A 30 -5.05 5.26 -5.82
N LEU A 31 -4.01 5.70 -6.54
CA LEU A 31 -3.53 7.08 -6.46
C LEU A 31 -4.61 8.08 -6.89
N THR A 32 -5.43 7.79 -7.90
CA THR A 32 -6.53 8.71 -8.29
C THR A 32 -7.61 8.89 -7.22
N GLN A 33 -7.70 7.99 -6.24
CA GLN A 33 -8.64 8.10 -5.12
C GLN A 33 -8.09 8.94 -3.96
N LEU A 34 -6.79 9.26 -3.96
CA LEU A 34 -6.19 10.09 -2.91
C LEU A 34 -6.52 11.58 -3.13
N PRO A 35 -6.75 12.34 -2.04
CA PRO A 35 -6.76 13.80 -2.07
C PRO A 35 -5.50 14.37 -2.74
N VAL A 36 -5.64 15.53 -3.39
CA VAL A 36 -4.55 16.18 -4.12
C VAL A 36 -3.37 16.44 -3.18
N GLU A 37 -3.63 16.88 -1.97
CA GLU A 37 -2.65 17.23 -0.95
C GLU A 37 -1.79 16.01 -0.56
N GLN A 38 -2.43 14.84 -0.42
CA GLN A 38 -1.74 13.59 -0.11
C GLN A 38 -0.90 13.10 -1.29
N ARG A 39 -1.38 13.28 -2.53
CA ARG A 39 -0.61 12.97 -3.73
C ARG A 39 0.61 13.86 -3.88
N ASP A 40 0.49 15.15 -3.57
CA ASP A 40 1.63 16.08 -3.64
C ASP A 40 2.71 15.77 -2.60
N LEU A 41 2.31 15.41 -1.38
CA LEU A 41 3.22 14.90 -0.34
C LEU A 41 3.98 13.66 -0.82
N LEU A 42 3.26 12.68 -1.39
CA LEU A 42 3.89 11.47 -1.92
C LEU A 42 4.80 11.78 -3.12
N ARG A 43 4.41 12.71 -3.99
CA ARG A 43 5.22 13.16 -5.13
C ARG A 43 6.55 13.73 -4.65
N ARG A 44 6.52 14.69 -3.73
CA ARG A 44 7.72 15.35 -3.23
C ARG A 44 8.65 14.36 -2.51
N ALA A 45 8.09 13.48 -1.68
CA ALA A 45 8.88 12.51 -0.93
C ALA A 45 9.50 11.41 -1.81
N TYR A 46 8.73 10.82 -2.74
CA TYR A 46 9.15 9.61 -3.46
C TYR A 46 9.56 9.84 -4.92
N TYR A 47 9.03 10.88 -5.57
CA TYR A 47 9.37 11.19 -6.96
C TYR A 47 10.44 12.27 -7.04
N ASP A 48 10.33 13.32 -6.23
CA ASP A 48 11.30 14.43 -6.22
C ASP A 48 12.46 14.17 -5.23
N GLY A 49 12.34 13.15 -4.37
CA GLY A 49 13.38 12.73 -3.42
C GLY A 49 13.59 13.69 -2.24
N TRP A 50 12.60 14.52 -1.93
CA TRP A 50 12.71 15.51 -0.86
C TRP A 50 12.67 14.86 0.53
N SER A 51 13.44 15.43 1.46
CA SER A 51 13.37 15.06 2.87
C SER A 51 12.10 15.61 3.52
N THR A 52 11.70 15.02 4.65
CA THR A 52 10.56 15.52 5.44
C THR A 52 10.74 16.97 5.89
N GLN A 53 11.99 17.42 6.08
CA GLN A 53 12.31 18.81 6.43
C GLN A 53 12.10 19.77 5.25
N GLN A 54 12.52 19.38 4.04
CA GLN A 54 12.31 20.19 2.84
C GLN A 54 10.82 20.35 2.53
N ILE A 55 10.05 19.27 2.67
CA ILE A 55 8.60 19.29 2.49
C ILE A 55 7.93 20.17 3.57
N ALA A 56 8.38 20.06 4.82
CA ALA A 56 7.87 20.87 5.93
C ALA A 56 8.10 22.36 5.69
N ALA A 57 9.29 22.74 5.20
CA ALA A 57 9.63 24.11 4.88
C ALA A 57 8.80 24.67 3.72
N ASP A 58 8.58 23.88 2.66
CA ASP A 58 7.80 24.31 1.49
C ASP A 58 6.30 24.45 1.78
N LEU A 59 5.74 23.56 2.59
CA LEU A 59 4.33 23.57 2.96
C LEU A 59 4.04 24.45 4.18
N GLU A 60 5.06 25.07 4.78
CA GLU A 60 4.98 25.83 6.03
C GLU A 60 4.32 25.02 7.18
N MET A 61 4.67 23.73 7.26
CA MET A 61 4.13 22.78 8.24
C MET A 61 5.19 22.31 9.22
N ALA A 62 4.76 21.83 10.39
CA ALA A 62 5.66 21.13 11.30
C ALA A 62 6.13 19.79 10.68
N GLU A 63 7.41 19.45 10.84
CA GLU A 63 7.98 18.19 10.32
C GLU A 63 7.24 16.94 10.86
N VAL A 64 6.80 16.99 12.12
CA VAL A 64 5.99 15.92 12.74
C VAL A 64 4.66 15.74 12.00
N SER A 65 4.05 16.83 11.54
CA SER A 65 2.83 16.79 10.73
C SER A 65 3.10 16.19 9.36
N VAL A 66 4.22 16.52 8.71
CA VAL A 66 4.61 15.91 7.42
C VAL A 66 4.75 14.39 7.54
N LYS A 67 5.43 13.90 8.58
CA LYS A 67 5.57 12.45 8.83
C LYS A 67 4.21 11.78 9.02
N THR A 68 3.34 12.41 9.81
CA THR A 68 1.98 11.92 10.07
C THR A 68 1.14 11.90 8.79
N GLN A 69 1.20 12.97 7.98
CA GLN A 69 0.48 13.06 6.71
C GLN A 69 0.98 12.04 5.68
N LEU A 70 2.30 11.84 5.57
CA LEU A 70 2.86 10.79 4.71
C LEU A 70 2.40 9.39 5.14
N HIS A 71 2.37 9.13 6.45
CA HIS A 71 1.84 7.88 6.97
C HIS A 71 0.37 7.68 6.57
N TYR A 72 -0.47 8.69 6.74
CA TYR A 72 -1.88 8.61 6.33
C TYR A 72 -2.06 8.48 4.82
N ALA A 73 -1.27 9.18 4.01
CA ALA A 73 -1.30 9.06 2.56
C ALA A 73 -0.96 7.63 2.11
N LEU A 74 0.08 7.02 2.67
CA LEU A 74 0.45 5.63 2.39
C LEU A 74 -0.62 4.65 2.87
N ARG A 75 -1.21 4.90 4.05
CA ARG A 75 -2.30 4.07 4.58
C ARG A 75 -3.53 4.15 3.68
N ALA A 76 -3.93 5.34 3.22
CA ALA A 76 -5.03 5.54 2.29
C ALA A 76 -4.75 4.83 0.94
N LEU A 77 -3.51 4.91 0.44
CA LEU A 77 -3.10 4.19 -0.77
C LEU A 77 -3.24 2.67 -0.59
N GLN A 78 -2.80 2.13 0.54
CA GLN A 78 -2.96 0.72 0.87
C GLN A 78 -4.43 0.29 0.90
N GLN A 79 -5.31 1.12 1.49
CA GLN A 79 -6.75 0.86 1.49
C GLN A 79 -7.33 0.89 0.06
N GLY A 80 -6.99 1.90 -0.75
CA GLY A 80 -7.43 1.97 -2.14
C GLY A 80 -7.01 0.75 -2.96
N LEU A 81 -5.79 0.25 -2.75
CA LEU A 81 -5.29 -0.97 -3.39
C LEU A 81 -6.05 -2.23 -2.96
N GLN A 82 -6.49 -2.30 -1.71
CA GLN A 82 -7.34 -3.39 -1.23
C GLN A 82 -8.74 -3.31 -1.84
N SER A 83 -9.31 -2.11 -1.92
CA SER A 83 -10.62 -1.87 -2.55
C SER A 83 -10.64 -2.23 -4.03
N VAL A 84 -9.65 -1.79 -4.81
CA VAL A 84 -9.57 -2.10 -6.25
C VAL A 84 -9.44 -3.61 -6.49
N ARG A 85 -8.75 -4.32 -5.60
CA ARG A 85 -8.61 -5.78 -5.67
C ARG A 85 -9.91 -6.52 -5.36
N THR A 86 -10.78 -5.94 -4.53
CA THR A 86 -11.97 -6.62 -4.00
C THR A 86 -13.24 -6.37 -4.81
N LEU A 87 -13.16 -5.60 -5.92
CA LEU A 87 -14.29 -5.40 -6.83
C LEU A 87 -14.68 -6.75 -7.48
N PRO A 88 -15.92 -7.23 -7.30
CA PRO A 88 -16.41 -8.51 -7.82
C PRO A 88 -16.63 -8.53 -9.34
#